data_AF-A0A851USP7-F1
#
_entry.id   AF-A0A851USP7-F1
#
_cell.length_a   1.000
_cell.length_b   1.000
_cell.length_c   1.000
_cell.angle_alpha   90.00
_cell.angle_beta   90.00
_cell.angle_gamma   90.00
#
_symmetry.space_group_name_H-M   'P 1'
#
loop_
_entity.id
_entity.type
_entity.pdbx_description
1 polymer ?
#
loop_
_entity_poly.entity_id
_entity_poly.type
_entity_poly.pdbx_seq_one_letter_code
_entity_poly.pdbx_strand_id
1 'polypeptide(L)'
;ELRNRTPAAVRELVLDNCKAMDGKIEGLTDEFVNLEFLSLISVGLFSVSDLPKLPKLKKLELSENRIFGGLDRLAEELPSLTHLNLSGNNLKDISTLEPLKRLDCLKSLDLFGCEVTNRSDY
;
A
#
# COMPACT_ATOMS: atom_id res chain seq x y z
N GLU A 1 -6.57 16.87 3.57
CA GLU A 1 -6.44 18.33 3.34
C GLU A 1 -4.98 18.75 3.56
N LEU A 2 -4.31 19.32 2.56
CA LEU A 2 -2.86 19.61 2.60
C LEU A 2 -2.44 20.79 3.50
N ARG A 3 -3.39 21.45 4.21
CA ARG A 3 -3.12 22.55 5.18
C ARG A 3 -2.05 23.56 4.71
N ASN A 4 -2.12 24.00 3.46
CA ASN A 4 -1.17 24.94 2.82
C ASN A 4 0.28 24.45 2.68
N ARG A 5 0.53 23.14 2.77
CA ARG A 5 1.83 22.52 2.51
C ARG A 5 1.92 22.10 1.06
N THR A 6 3.10 22.24 0.47
CA THR A 6 3.40 21.59 -0.81
C THR A 6 3.46 20.07 -0.61
N PRO A 7 3.13 19.26 -1.63
CA PRO A 7 3.25 17.80 -1.56
C PRO A 7 4.63 17.33 -1.06
N ALA A 8 5.69 17.98 -1.54
CA ALA A 8 7.06 17.69 -1.15
C ALA A 8 7.36 17.98 0.34
N ALA A 9 6.58 18.81 1.03
CA ALA A 9 6.75 19.06 2.46
C ALA A 9 6.05 18.02 3.32
N VAL A 10 5.13 17.21 2.77
CA VAL A 10 4.33 16.23 3.52
C VAL A 10 5.17 15.00 3.84
N ARG A 11 5.08 14.53 5.10
CA ARG A 11 5.72 13.30 5.58
C ARG A 11 4.73 12.20 5.94
N GLU A 12 3.51 12.58 6.27
CA GLU A 12 2.47 11.67 6.69
C GLU A 12 1.17 12.08 5.99
N LEU A 13 0.50 11.11 5.38
CA LEU A 13 -0.75 11.32 4.67
C LEU A 13 -1.73 10.21 5.04
N VAL A 14 -2.89 10.61 5.56
CA VAL A 14 -3.97 9.71 5.95
C VAL A 14 -5.19 10.05 5.10
N LEU A 15 -5.65 9.08 4.31
CA LEU A 15 -6.80 9.18 3.41
C LEU A 15 -7.84 8.07 3.71
N ASP A 16 -7.87 7.60 4.94
CA ASP A 16 -8.78 6.53 5.35
C ASP A 16 -10.24 6.92 5.06
N ASN A 17 -11.02 5.94 4.58
CA ASN A 17 -12.42 6.11 4.18
C ASN A 17 -12.64 7.10 3.02
N CYS A 18 -11.59 7.61 2.37
CA CYS A 18 -11.73 8.33 1.12
C CYS A 18 -12.00 7.34 -0.01
N LYS A 19 -13.14 7.47 -0.69
CA LYS A 19 -13.49 6.55 -1.76
C LYS A 19 -12.57 6.74 -2.97
N ALA A 20 -11.83 5.69 -3.32
CA ALA A 20 -11.10 5.60 -4.58
C ALA A 20 -12.08 5.63 -5.77
N MET A 21 -11.77 6.39 -6.82
CA MET A 21 -12.51 6.32 -8.08
C MET A 21 -11.90 5.20 -8.94
N ASP A 22 -12.74 4.25 -9.35
CA ASP A 22 -12.33 3.05 -10.10
C ASP A 22 -11.15 2.27 -9.49
N GLY A 23 -11.08 2.26 -8.15
CA GLY A 23 -10.03 1.57 -7.42
C GLY A 23 -8.66 2.26 -7.51
N LYS A 24 -8.63 3.56 -7.81
CA LYS A 24 -7.44 4.41 -7.80
C LYS A 24 -7.62 5.63 -6.89
N ILE A 25 -6.53 6.08 -6.29
CA ILE A 25 -6.52 7.28 -5.44
C ILE A 25 -6.13 8.47 -6.31
N GLU A 26 -7.05 9.43 -6.43
CA GLU A 26 -6.77 10.69 -7.11
C GLU A 26 -5.90 11.61 -6.25
N GLY A 27 -5.03 12.38 -6.90
CA GLY A 27 -4.19 13.39 -6.24
C GLY A 27 -2.98 12.85 -5.48
N LEU A 28 -2.75 11.53 -5.45
CA LEU A 28 -1.50 10.93 -4.99
C LEU A 28 -0.52 10.87 -6.18
N THR A 29 0.48 11.74 -6.17
CA THR A 29 1.48 11.88 -7.25
C THR A 29 2.90 11.58 -6.73
N ASP A 30 3.88 11.56 -7.62
CA ASP A 30 5.31 11.42 -7.29
C ASP A 30 5.92 12.68 -6.65
N GLU A 31 5.17 13.77 -6.56
CA GLU A 31 5.59 15.01 -5.88
C GLU A 31 5.71 14.85 -4.36
N PHE A 32 5.11 13.80 -3.79
CA PHE A 32 5.19 13.44 -2.37
C PHE A 32 6.54 12.78 -2.00
N VAL A 33 7.64 13.35 -2.50
CA VAL A 33 9.02 12.82 -2.43
C VAL A 33 9.55 12.62 -1.00
N ASN A 34 8.93 13.26 0.00
CA ASN A 34 9.30 13.14 1.42
C ASN A 34 8.28 12.37 2.26
N LEU A 35 7.30 11.73 1.63
CA LEU A 35 6.30 10.94 2.35
C LEU A 35 6.96 9.71 2.98
N GLU A 36 6.77 9.54 4.29
CA GLU A 36 7.29 8.44 5.10
C GLU A 36 6.17 7.49 5.55
N PHE A 37 4.95 8.01 5.73
CA PHE A 37 3.76 7.25 6.13
C PHE A 37 2.57 7.58 5.23
N LEU A 38 1.90 6.52 4.74
CA LEU A 38 0.69 6.60 3.94
C LEU A 38 -0.35 5.63 4.47
N SER A 39 -1.54 6.15 4.78
CA SER A 39 -2.69 5.36 5.23
C SER A 39 -3.85 5.49 4.27
N LEU A 40 -4.31 4.34 3.77
CA LEU A 40 -5.35 4.18 2.75
C LEU A 40 -6.35 3.11 3.22
N ILE A 41 -6.80 3.21 4.46
CA ILE A 41 -7.69 2.20 5.05
C ILE A 41 -9.10 2.37 4.51
N SER A 42 -9.75 1.28 4.10
CA SER A 42 -11.16 1.28 3.65
C SER A 42 -11.47 2.28 2.54
N VAL A 43 -10.56 2.41 1.57
CA VAL A 43 -10.74 3.33 0.42
C VAL A 43 -11.34 2.62 -0.81
N GLY A 44 -11.39 1.29 -0.80
CA GLY A 44 -11.96 0.48 -1.89
C GLY A 44 -10.98 0.19 -3.03
N LEU A 45 -9.68 0.14 -2.75
CA LEU A 45 -8.66 -0.25 -3.74
C LEU A 45 -8.80 -1.72 -4.16
N PHE A 46 -8.58 -1.99 -5.45
CA PHE A 46 -8.50 -3.35 -5.99
C PHE A 46 -7.06 -3.79 -6.30
N SER A 47 -6.15 -2.82 -6.41
CA SER A 47 -4.74 -3.03 -6.72
C SER A 47 -3.92 -1.85 -6.18
N VAL A 48 -2.60 -2.04 -6.11
CA VAL A 48 -1.60 -1.04 -5.74
C VAL A 48 -0.66 -0.69 -6.89
N SER A 49 -0.92 -1.21 -8.09
CA SER A 49 -0.03 -1.03 -9.26
C SER A 49 0.04 0.41 -9.79
N ASP A 50 -0.92 1.25 -9.40
CA ASP A 50 -0.98 2.68 -9.77
C ASP A 50 -0.41 3.60 -8.68
N LEU A 51 0.16 3.06 -7.59
CA LEU A 51 0.85 3.91 -6.61
C LEU A 51 2.04 4.62 -7.28
N PRO A 52 2.21 5.92 -7.07
CA PRO A 52 3.36 6.64 -7.61
C PRO A 52 4.64 6.23 -6.88
N LYS A 53 5.77 6.64 -7.46
CA LYS A 53 7.07 6.45 -6.83
C LYS A 53 7.18 7.29 -5.55
N LEU A 54 7.33 6.63 -4.41
CA LEU A 54 7.46 7.26 -3.10
C LEU A 54 8.75 6.75 -2.43
N PRO A 55 9.92 7.30 -2.81
CA PRO A 55 11.22 6.71 -2.49
C PRO A 55 11.55 6.71 -1.00
N LYS A 56 10.87 7.52 -0.18
CA LYS A 56 11.07 7.62 1.27
C LYS A 56 9.96 6.95 2.09
N LEU A 57 8.97 6.33 1.45
CA LEU A 57 7.85 5.72 2.16
C LEU A 57 8.36 4.51 2.95
N LYS A 58 8.12 4.53 4.26
CA LYS A 58 8.55 3.48 5.19
C LYS A 58 7.40 2.60 5.64
N LYS A 59 6.20 3.18 5.77
CA LYS A 59 5.01 2.49 6.28
C LYS A 59 3.80 2.78 5.39
N LEU A 60 3.14 1.70 4.98
CA LEU A 60 1.95 1.72 4.14
C LEU A 60 0.83 0.88 4.77
N GLU A 61 -0.29 1.53 5.09
CA GLU A 61 -1.51 0.89 5.60
C GLU A 61 -2.55 0.78 4.49
N LEU A 62 -2.89 -0.46 4.10
CA LEU A 62 -3.88 -0.78 3.06
C LEU A 62 -5.00 -1.67 3.58
N SER A 63 -5.23 -1.68 4.90
CA SER A 63 -6.21 -2.58 5.50
C SER A 63 -7.64 -2.29 5.03
N GLU A 64 -8.50 -3.31 5.08
CA GLU A 64 -9.93 -3.21 4.73
C GLU A 64 -10.19 -2.72 3.30
N ASN A 65 -9.34 -3.12 2.35
CA ASN A 65 -9.53 -2.87 0.92
C ASN A 65 -10.00 -4.15 0.19
N ARG A 66 -9.92 -4.17 -1.14
CA ARG A 66 -10.32 -5.31 -1.98
C ARG A 66 -9.16 -5.75 -2.88
N ILE A 67 -7.93 -5.57 -2.40
CA ILE A 67 -6.72 -5.89 -3.16
C ILE A 67 -6.65 -7.41 -3.33
N PHE A 68 -6.50 -7.87 -4.56
CA PHE A 68 -6.41 -9.30 -4.88
C PHE A 68 -5.09 -9.67 -5.58
N GLY A 69 -4.22 -8.68 -5.84
CA GLY A 69 -2.93 -8.86 -6.51
C GLY A 69 -2.27 -7.54 -6.88
N GLY A 70 -1.41 -7.56 -7.92
CA GLY A 70 -0.76 -6.36 -8.44
C GLY A 70 0.35 -5.80 -7.54
N LEU A 71 0.96 -6.66 -6.73
CA LEU A 71 2.02 -6.30 -5.77
C LEU A 71 3.40 -6.16 -6.44
N ASP A 72 3.53 -6.53 -7.72
CA ASP A 72 4.80 -6.62 -8.45
C ASP A 72 5.61 -5.33 -8.51
N ARG A 73 4.91 -4.20 -8.51
CA ARG A 73 5.53 -2.87 -8.63
C ARG A 73 5.94 -2.26 -7.29
N LEU A 74 5.51 -2.83 -6.16
CA LEU A 74 5.79 -2.23 -4.85
C LEU A 74 7.30 -2.07 -4.59
N ALA A 75 8.12 -3.03 -5.02
CA ALA A 75 9.57 -2.94 -4.88
C ALA A 75 10.20 -1.82 -5.72
N GLU A 76 9.64 -1.52 -6.88
CA GLU A 76 10.14 -0.46 -7.78
C GLU A 76 9.69 0.93 -7.32
N GLU A 77 8.43 1.04 -6.88
CA GLU A 77 7.82 2.32 -6.49
C GLU A 77 8.13 2.72 -5.05
N LEU A 78 8.27 1.74 -4.15
CA LEU A 78 8.44 1.94 -2.70
C LEU A 78 9.72 1.26 -2.17
N PRO A 79 10.91 1.61 -2.69
CA PRO A 79 12.15 0.88 -2.38
C PRO A 79 12.58 0.94 -0.91
N SER A 80 12.07 1.90 -0.13
CA SER A 80 12.38 2.07 1.30
C SER A 80 11.31 1.47 2.23
N LEU A 81 10.34 0.72 1.71
CA LEU A 81 9.22 0.22 2.50
C LEU A 81 9.70 -0.80 3.54
N THR A 82 9.31 -0.57 4.79
CA THR A 82 9.68 -1.42 5.93
C THR A 82 8.47 -2.08 6.60
N HIS A 83 7.30 -1.46 6.51
CA HIS A 83 6.07 -1.95 7.12
C HIS A 83 4.95 -1.89 6.08
N LEU A 84 4.30 -3.03 5.84
CA LEU A 84 3.17 -3.16 4.93
C LEU A 84 2.03 -3.88 5.64
N ASN A 85 0.86 -3.25 5.69
CA ASN A 85 -0.35 -3.88 6.20
C ASN A 85 -1.34 -4.09 5.05
N LEU A 86 -1.63 -5.36 4.77
CA LEU A 86 -2.59 -5.81 3.76
C LEU A 86 -3.76 -6.56 4.41
N SER A 87 -3.97 -6.44 5.73
CA SER A 87 -5.07 -7.10 6.43
C SER A 87 -6.45 -6.78 5.84
N GLY A 88 -7.38 -7.74 5.90
CA GLY A 88 -8.74 -7.57 5.37
C GLY A 88 -8.79 -7.29 3.87
N ASN A 89 -7.87 -7.86 3.08
CA ASN A 89 -7.90 -7.82 1.61
C ASN A 89 -8.24 -9.19 0.99
N ASN A 90 -8.46 -9.22 -0.32
CA ASN A 90 -8.90 -10.39 -1.07
C ASN A 90 -7.73 -11.21 -1.65
N LEU A 91 -6.61 -11.29 -0.92
CA LEU A 91 -5.43 -12.08 -1.31
C LEU A 91 -5.71 -13.55 -1.02
N LYS A 92 -5.82 -14.37 -2.08
CA LYS A 92 -6.23 -15.78 -1.98
C LYS A 92 -5.07 -16.76 -2.06
N ASP A 93 -4.13 -16.54 -2.98
CA ASP A 93 -3.07 -17.51 -3.27
C ASP A 93 -1.71 -17.01 -2.79
N ILE A 94 -0.89 -17.91 -2.26
CA ILE A 94 0.48 -17.60 -1.82
C ILE A 94 1.32 -17.01 -2.95
N SER A 95 1.09 -17.47 -4.19
CA SER A 95 1.75 -16.93 -5.38
C SER A 95 1.50 -15.43 -5.59
N THR A 96 0.40 -14.87 -5.08
CA THR A 96 0.14 -13.42 -5.14
C THR A 96 1.08 -12.62 -4.25
N LEU A 97 1.67 -13.26 -3.24
CA LEU A 97 2.61 -12.66 -2.28
C LEU A 97 4.08 -12.78 -2.72
N GLU A 98 4.39 -13.66 -3.68
CA GLU A 98 5.76 -13.85 -4.21
C GLU A 98 6.47 -12.53 -4.55
N PRO A 99 5.82 -11.52 -5.17
CA PRO A 99 6.51 -10.28 -5.50
C PRO A 99 6.98 -9.48 -4.28
N LEU A 100 6.39 -9.70 -3.09
CA LEU A 100 6.80 -9.05 -1.85
C LEU A 100 8.22 -9.46 -1.43
N LYS A 101 8.75 -10.59 -1.93
CA LYS A 101 10.16 -10.99 -1.71
C LYS A 101 11.16 -9.99 -2.27
N ARG A 102 10.75 -9.15 -3.23
CA ARG A 102 11.59 -8.09 -3.81
C ARG A 102 11.70 -6.84 -2.93
N LEU A 103 10.93 -6.77 -1.84
CA LEU A 103 11.00 -5.66 -0.88
C LEU A 103 12.13 -5.90 0.12
N ASP A 104 13.37 -5.61 -0.30
CA ASP A 104 14.59 -5.90 0.47
C ASP A 104 14.62 -5.24 1.87
N CYS A 105 13.87 -4.15 2.06
CA CYS A 105 13.80 -3.42 3.33
C CYS A 105 12.62 -3.83 4.22
N LEU A 106 11.74 -4.75 3.77
CA LEU A 106 10.53 -5.09 4.49
C LEU A 106 10.85 -5.85 5.79
N LYS A 107 10.30 -5.36 6.90
CA LYS A 107 10.52 -5.90 8.26
C LYS A 107 9.24 -6.42 8.88
N SER A 108 8.10 -5.87 8.47
CA SER A 108 6.78 -6.22 9.01
C SER A 108 5.78 -6.33 7.88
N LEU A 109 5.06 -7.44 7.84
CA LEU A 109 3.97 -7.70 6.93
C LEU A 109 2.77 -8.22 7.73
N ASP A 110 1.64 -7.56 7.59
CA ASP A 110 0.37 -8.01 8.16
C ASP A 110 -0.59 -8.45 7.04
N LEU A 111 -1.10 -9.68 7.19
CA LEU A 111 -2.03 -10.34 6.27
C LEU A 111 -3.29 -10.83 6.98
N PHE A 112 -3.52 -10.42 8.24
CA PHE A 112 -4.65 -10.88 9.03
C PHE A 112 -5.98 -10.66 8.29
N GLY A 113 -6.86 -11.67 8.26
CA GLY A 113 -8.15 -11.56 7.58
C GLY A 113 -8.09 -11.64 6.05
N CYS A 114 -6.93 -11.91 5.46
CA CYS A 114 -6.84 -12.31 4.05
C CYS A 114 -7.22 -13.79 3.87
N GLU A 115 -7.77 -14.16 2.71
CA GLU A 115 -8.12 -15.56 2.43
C GLU A 115 -6.90 -16.50 2.45
N VAL A 116 -5.72 -15.99 2.06
CA VAL A 116 -4.45 -16.73 2.04
C VAL A 116 -4.07 -17.28 3.42
N THR A 117 -4.43 -16.61 4.52
CA THR A 117 -4.08 -17.06 5.88
C THR A 117 -4.90 -18.27 6.34
N ASN A 118 -5.99 -18.60 5.63
CA ASN A 118 -6.83 -19.76 5.94
C ASN A 118 -6.37 -21.03 5.21
N ARG A 119 -5.36 -20.93 4.35
CA ARG A 119 -4.88 -22.07 3.59
C ARG A 119 -3.96 -22.93 4.46
N SER A 120 -3.99 -24.23 4.19
CA SER A 120 -3.15 -25.21 4.88
C SER A 120 -1.66 -25.10 4.54
N ASP A 121 -1.33 -24.45 3.42
CA ASP A 121 0.03 -24.27 2.90
C ASP A 121 0.63 -22.90 3.23
N TYR A 122 -0.06 -22.08 4.03
CA TYR A 122 0.39 -20.75 4.49
C TYR A 122 1.61 -20.80 5.41
#